data_AF-A0A1V2PLS5-F1
#
_entry.id   AF-A0A1V2PLS5-F1
#
_cell.length_a   1.000
_cell.length_b   1.000
_cell.length_c   1.000
_cell.angle_alpha   90.00
_cell.angle_beta   90.00
_cell.angle_gamma   90.00
#
_symmetry.space_group_name_H-M   'P 1'
#
loop_
_entity.id
_entity.type
_entity.pdbx_description
1 polymer ?
#
loop_
_entity_poly.entity_id
_entity_poly.type
_entity_poly.pdbx_seq_one_letter_code
_entity_poly.pdbx_strand_id
1 'polypeptide(L)'
;MTGEPVDSTVRDLTISQLSRGFRMANLVIVLVTLLGLALPSLLSNAAVYHSFAVQVVVFTAQVLVAVIAGLLIRHERLGTVTRWFLLFVSVATYLVATTGVPASHQVAQETDWSFGVIGWLGMLLLLDRTVLGAVLLLSGVNVFAAGYLIAIGEDVLRFAVGAILVLGFQLAFAAAAGTLRRFAASASTAVRDAQRLRTAQAVADQVQSDRRARYTGLAETTVPLLTDLATGRTDLTDERTRARYAVEAARMRRLFAETDEVPDPLVHELKACVDVAERNGVAVHMDTWGEHPVPPVEIRRTLIEPVMRTLAVISGTTARVTVLGSGNAVTVSVVTEGVVAEEVTDSTAADAPVTVRTTTTDGMIWVEATWWT
;
A
#
# COMPACT_ATOMS: atom_id res chain seq x y z
N MET A 1 0.18 -12.59 1.47
CA MET A 1 -1.15 -12.15 1.00
C MET A 1 -1.28 -10.63 1.16
N THR A 2 -1.08 -9.90 0.05
CA THR A 2 -1.77 -8.66 -0.37
C THR A 2 -2.13 -7.60 0.69
N GLY A 3 -1.12 -6.88 1.22
CA GLY A 3 -1.33 -5.62 1.95
C GLY A 3 -1.30 -4.34 1.08
N GLU A 4 -0.92 -4.46 -0.19
CA GLU A 4 -0.64 -3.31 -1.07
C GLU A 4 -1.83 -2.52 -1.66
N PRO A 5 -3.06 -3.06 -1.84
CA PRO A 5 -4.11 -2.29 -2.54
C PRO A 5 -4.84 -1.25 -1.67
N VAL A 6 -4.81 -1.40 -0.34
CA VAL A 6 -5.57 -0.51 0.57
C VAL A 6 -4.79 0.78 0.87
N ASP A 7 -3.46 0.70 1.00
CA ASP A 7 -2.59 1.85 1.33
C ASP A 7 -2.36 2.79 0.13
N SER A 8 -2.39 2.29 -1.10
CA SER A 8 -2.44 3.13 -2.30
C SER A 8 -3.74 3.93 -2.37
N THR A 9 -4.87 3.27 -2.09
CA THR A 9 -6.21 3.86 -2.13
C THR A 9 -6.37 5.00 -1.11
N VAL A 10 -5.90 4.82 0.14
CA VAL A 10 -6.00 5.87 1.19
C VAL A 10 -5.09 7.07 0.90
N ARG A 11 -3.90 6.84 0.31
CA ARG A 11 -3.01 7.92 -0.15
C ARG A 11 -3.66 8.73 -1.27
N ASP A 12 -4.21 8.04 -2.26
CA ASP A 12 -4.83 8.68 -3.42
C ASP A 12 -6.08 9.47 -2.99
N LEU A 13 -6.80 9.00 -1.95
CA LEU A 13 -7.91 9.72 -1.32
C LEU A 13 -7.46 10.98 -0.57
N THR A 14 -6.39 10.92 0.23
CA THR A 14 -5.93 12.10 1.00
C THR A 14 -5.36 13.19 0.10
N ILE A 15 -4.56 12.79 -0.91
CA ILE A 15 -3.99 13.71 -1.89
C ILE A 15 -5.08 14.30 -2.79
N SER A 16 -6.05 13.50 -3.23
CA SER A 16 -7.16 13.99 -4.04
C SER A 16 -8.04 14.97 -3.25
N GLN A 17 -8.37 14.69 -1.99
CA GLN A 17 -9.15 15.58 -1.14
C GLN A 17 -8.48 16.93 -0.93
N LEU A 18 -7.17 16.96 -0.64
CA LEU A 18 -6.44 18.21 -0.46
C LEU A 18 -6.34 19.01 -1.76
N SER A 19 -6.09 18.33 -2.89
CA SER A 19 -6.07 18.98 -4.21
C SER A 19 -7.44 19.57 -4.56
N ARG A 20 -8.53 18.90 -4.17
CA ARG A 20 -9.90 19.36 -4.35
C ARG A 20 -10.21 20.57 -3.45
N GLY A 21 -9.79 20.53 -2.19
CA GLY A 21 -9.91 21.67 -1.27
C GLY A 21 -9.21 22.92 -1.81
N PHE A 22 -8.02 22.75 -2.37
CA PHE A 22 -7.27 23.83 -2.99
C PHE A 22 -7.95 24.39 -4.25
N ARG A 23 -8.46 23.52 -5.13
CA ARG A 23 -9.24 23.95 -6.31
C ARG A 23 -10.49 24.74 -5.91
N MET A 24 -11.18 24.29 -4.87
CA MET A 24 -12.36 25.00 -4.35
C MET A 24 -11.98 26.34 -3.74
N ALA A 25 -10.87 26.42 -3.00
CA ALA A 25 -10.37 27.69 -2.46
C ALA A 25 -10.04 28.68 -3.59
N ASN A 26 -9.33 28.25 -4.64
CA ASN A 26 -9.04 29.10 -5.78
C ASN A 26 -10.32 29.49 -6.57
N LEU A 27 -11.28 28.58 -6.69
CA LEU A 27 -12.58 28.89 -7.28
C LEU A 27 -13.33 29.98 -6.49
N VAL A 28 -13.29 29.92 -5.15
CA VAL A 28 -13.86 30.98 -4.30
C VAL A 28 -13.15 32.30 -4.55
N ILE A 29 -11.81 32.31 -4.64
CA ILE A 29 -11.04 33.53 -4.95
C ILE A 29 -11.43 34.09 -6.33
N VAL A 30 -11.57 33.25 -7.35
CA VAL A 30 -12.04 33.65 -8.69
C VAL A 30 -13.42 34.30 -8.61
N LEU A 31 -14.38 33.67 -7.92
CA LEU A 31 -15.75 34.18 -7.78
C LEU A 31 -15.80 35.48 -6.99
N VAL A 32 -15.05 35.59 -5.89
CA VAL A 32 -14.95 36.81 -5.09
C VAL A 32 -14.31 37.94 -5.89
N THR A 33 -13.28 37.64 -6.69
CA THR A 33 -12.64 38.65 -7.54
C THR A 33 -13.59 39.10 -8.66
N LEU A 34 -14.29 38.16 -9.31
CA LEU A 34 -15.25 38.46 -10.37
C LEU A 34 -16.44 39.30 -9.86
N LEU A 35 -17.05 38.91 -8.74
CA LEU A 35 -18.27 39.53 -8.24
C LEU A 35 -18.01 40.72 -7.31
N GLY A 36 -16.91 40.69 -6.56
CA GLY A 36 -16.59 41.69 -5.54
C GLY A 36 -15.67 42.82 -6.02
N LEU A 37 -14.87 42.59 -7.07
CA LEU A 37 -13.94 43.59 -7.60
C LEU A 37 -14.25 43.93 -9.07
N ALA A 38 -14.32 42.92 -9.94
CA ALA A 38 -14.50 43.14 -11.36
C ALA A 38 -15.89 43.66 -11.72
N LEU A 39 -16.96 43.14 -11.11
CA LEU A 39 -18.32 43.62 -11.37
C LEU A 39 -18.53 45.09 -10.93
N PRO A 40 -18.14 45.52 -9.71
CA PRO A 40 -18.22 46.93 -9.34
C PRO A 40 -17.38 47.84 -10.23
N SER A 41 -16.16 47.43 -10.59
CA SER A 41 -15.31 48.15 -11.53
C SER A 41 -15.97 48.29 -12.91
N LEU A 42 -16.54 47.22 -13.45
CA LEU A 42 -17.27 47.21 -14.72
C LEU A 42 -18.48 48.18 -14.70
N LEU A 43 -19.26 48.17 -13.63
CA LEU A 43 -20.45 49.02 -13.50
C LEU A 43 -20.09 50.49 -13.29
N SER A 44 -19.03 50.77 -12.52
CA SER A 44 -18.59 52.13 -12.21
C SER A 44 -17.98 52.84 -13.42
N ASN A 45 -17.39 52.08 -14.34
CA ASN A 45 -16.73 52.59 -15.54
C ASN A 45 -17.57 52.42 -16.81
N ALA A 46 -18.88 52.16 -16.70
CA ALA A 46 -19.76 51.87 -17.83
C ALA A 46 -19.69 52.91 -18.97
N ALA A 47 -19.51 54.20 -18.62
CA ALA A 47 -19.44 55.31 -19.57
C ALA A 47 -18.09 55.44 -20.29
N VAL A 48 -17.05 54.76 -19.81
CA VAL A 48 -15.67 54.88 -20.32
C VAL A 48 -15.40 53.86 -21.44
N TYR A 49 -16.12 52.74 -21.46
CA TYR A 49 -15.87 51.67 -22.45
C TYR A 49 -16.35 52.06 -23.85
N HIS A 50 -15.59 51.66 -24.89
CA HIS A 50 -16.02 51.84 -26.29
C HIS A 50 -17.37 51.16 -26.58
N SER A 51 -17.60 50.00 -25.97
CA SER A 51 -18.89 49.31 -25.99
C SER A 51 -19.11 48.58 -24.68
N PHE A 52 -20.01 49.11 -23.87
CA PHE A 52 -20.41 48.47 -22.61
C PHE A 52 -21.04 47.08 -22.84
N ALA A 53 -21.79 46.91 -23.93
CA ALA A 53 -22.40 45.61 -24.27
C ALA A 53 -21.34 44.52 -24.49
N VAL A 54 -20.24 44.84 -25.18
CA VAL A 54 -19.12 43.90 -25.37
C VAL A 54 -18.49 43.53 -24.02
N GLN A 55 -18.28 44.50 -23.14
CA GLN A 55 -17.72 44.25 -21.82
C GLN A 55 -18.62 43.34 -20.97
N VAL A 56 -19.94 43.53 -21.02
CA VAL A 56 -20.91 42.64 -20.35
C VAL A 56 -20.87 41.23 -20.92
N VAL A 57 -20.78 41.06 -22.25
CA VAL A 57 -20.67 39.74 -22.89
C VAL A 57 -19.39 39.03 -22.46
N VAL A 58 -18.27 39.75 -22.43
CA VAL A 58 -16.97 39.21 -22.07
C VAL A 58 -16.90 38.88 -20.57
N PHE A 59 -17.48 39.71 -19.72
CA PHE A 59 -17.61 39.45 -18.28
C PHE A 59 -18.48 38.22 -18.01
N THR A 60 -19.65 38.11 -18.64
CA THR A 60 -20.54 36.96 -18.49
C THR A 60 -19.89 35.67 -19.00
N ALA A 61 -19.09 35.73 -20.06
CA ALA A 61 -18.29 34.60 -20.52
C ALA A 61 -17.25 34.15 -19.48
N GLN A 62 -16.56 35.09 -18.80
CA GLN A 62 -15.61 34.75 -17.73
C GLN A 62 -16.29 34.13 -16.50
N VAL A 63 -17.46 34.65 -16.12
CA VAL A 63 -18.29 34.04 -15.07
C VAL A 63 -18.71 32.62 -15.47
N LEU A 64 -19.14 32.43 -16.72
CA LEU A 64 -19.53 31.12 -17.23
C LEU A 64 -18.35 30.14 -17.23
N VAL A 65 -17.15 30.58 -17.61
CA VAL A 65 -15.93 29.76 -17.52
C VAL A 65 -15.64 29.36 -16.07
N ALA A 66 -15.73 30.29 -15.12
CA ALA A 66 -15.53 29.99 -13.70
C ALA A 66 -16.55 28.96 -13.18
N VAL A 67 -17.83 29.12 -13.54
CA VAL A 67 -18.91 28.20 -13.14
C VAL A 67 -18.71 26.82 -13.77
N ILE A 68 -18.46 26.74 -15.08
CA ILE A 68 -18.21 25.46 -15.77
C ILE A 68 -16.98 24.77 -15.20
N ALA A 69 -15.87 25.49 -15.00
CA ALA A 69 -14.67 24.95 -14.37
C ALA A 69 -14.99 24.41 -12.97
N GLY A 70 -15.73 25.17 -12.15
CA GLY A 70 -16.14 24.75 -10.81
C GLY A 70 -17.01 23.49 -10.81
N LEU A 71 -17.99 23.40 -11.71
CA LEU A 71 -18.84 22.22 -11.86
C LEU A 71 -18.02 21.00 -12.30
N LEU A 72 -17.14 21.15 -13.29
CA LEU A 72 -16.29 20.06 -13.78
C LEU A 72 -15.27 19.61 -12.73
N ILE A 73 -14.75 20.53 -11.92
CA ILE A 73 -13.89 20.23 -10.77
C ILE A 73 -14.68 19.45 -9.71
N ARG A 74 -15.92 19.87 -9.40
CA ARG A 74 -16.78 19.20 -8.43
C ARG A 74 -17.10 17.76 -8.84
N HIS A 75 -17.29 17.51 -10.14
CA HIS A 75 -17.60 16.20 -10.70
C HIS A 75 -16.36 15.39 -11.13
N GLU A 76 -15.16 15.90 -10.94
CA GLU A 76 -13.89 15.27 -11.37
C GLU A 76 -13.84 14.95 -12.88
N ARG A 77 -14.55 15.75 -13.69
CA ARG A 77 -14.70 15.57 -15.15
C ARG A 77 -13.88 16.55 -15.98
N LEU A 78 -12.97 17.29 -15.37
CA LEU A 78 -12.18 18.30 -16.07
C LEU A 78 -11.11 17.64 -16.97
N GLY A 79 -11.51 17.28 -18.19
CA GLY A 79 -10.63 16.72 -19.21
C GLY A 79 -9.61 17.72 -19.77
N THR A 80 -8.56 17.21 -20.40
CA THR A 80 -7.48 18.04 -20.97
C THR A 80 -8.00 18.98 -22.06
N VAL A 81 -8.86 18.49 -22.95
CA VAL A 81 -9.40 19.29 -24.07
C VAL A 81 -10.28 20.43 -23.56
N THR A 82 -11.22 20.12 -22.65
CA THR A 82 -12.11 21.13 -22.05
C THR A 82 -11.33 22.19 -21.30
N ARG A 83 -10.28 21.81 -20.57
CA ARG A 83 -9.41 22.77 -19.87
C ARG A 83 -8.74 23.74 -20.83
N TRP A 84 -8.16 23.25 -21.92
CA TRP A 84 -7.53 24.13 -22.93
C TRP A 84 -8.55 25.01 -23.64
N PHE A 85 -9.75 24.49 -23.90
CA PHE A 85 -10.85 25.29 -24.44
C PHE A 85 -11.26 26.42 -23.49
N LEU A 86 -11.46 26.13 -22.20
CA LEU A 86 -11.78 27.14 -21.19
C LEU A 86 -10.66 28.17 -21.05
N LEU A 87 -9.40 27.73 -21.09
CA LEU A 87 -8.25 28.64 -21.09
C LEU A 87 -8.24 29.56 -22.30
N PHE A 88 -8.46 28.99 -23.49
CA PHE A 88 -8.53 29.76 -24.73
C PHE A 88 -9.64 30.81 -24.69
N VAL A 89 -10.84 30.41 -24.24
CA VAL A 89 -11.96 31.34 -24.06
C VAL A 89 -11.60 32.44 -23.05
N SER A 90 -10.99 32.10 -21.91
CA SER A 90 -10.55 33.09 -20.91
C SER A 90 -9.51 34.05 -21.45
N VAL A 91 -8.53 33.58 -22.24
CA VAL A 91 -7.52 34.45 -22.85
C VAL A 91 -8.13 35.33 -23.94
N ALA A 92 -8.99 34.78 -24.80
CA ALA A 92 -9.66 35.55 -25.85
C ALA A 92 -10.56 36.66 -25.26
N THR A 93 -11.32 36.33 -24.22
CA THR A 93 -12.17 37.30 -23.50
C THR A 93 -11.32 38.36 -22.80
N TYR A 94 -10.21 37.99 -22.18
CA TYR A 94 -9.24 38.95 -21.64
C TYR A 94 -8.74 39.95 -22.71
N LEU A 95 -8.30 39.45 -23.87
CA LEU A 95 -7.81 40.31 -24.96
C LEU A 95 -8.89 41.29 -25.46
N VAL A 96 -10.13 40.84 -25.58
CA VAL A 96 -11.26 41.69 -25.98
C VAL A 96 -11.60 42.72 -24.89
N ALA A 97 -11.57 42.34 -23.61
CA ALA A 97 -11.80 43.26 -22.51
C ALA A 97 -10.74 44.37 -22.48
N THR A 98 -9.45 44.02 -22.52
CA THR A 98 -8.33 44.96 -22.46
C THR A 98 -8.33 45.92 -23.65
N THR A 99 -8.56 45.43 -24.87
CA THR A 99 -8.59 46.29 -26.08
C THR A 99 -9.86 47.13 -26.21
N GLY A 100 -10.93 46.79 -25.48
CA GLY A 100 -12.18 47.55 -25.46
C GLY A 100 -12.15 48.83 -24.60
N VAL A 101 -11.07 49.07 -23.86
CA VAL A 101 -10.86 50.27 -23.03
C VAL A 101 -10.12 51.35 -23.84
N PRO A 102 -10.54 52.62 -23.82
CA PRO A 102 -9.77 53.71 -24.44
C PRO A 102 -8.36 53.87 -23.84
N ALA A 103 -7.39 54.21 -24.69
CA ALA A 103 -5.99 54.38 -24.31
C ALA A 103 -5.81 55.33 -23.10
N SER A 104 -6.57 56.43 -23.08
CA SER A 104 -6.54 57.44 -22.02
C SER A 104 -6.95 56.95 -20.62
N HIS A 105 -7.55 55.77 -20.51
CA HIS A 105 -8.04 55.19 -19.24
C HIS A 105 -7.43 53.82 -18.92
N GLN A 106 -6.45 53.36 -19.72
CA GLN A 106 -5.81 52.05 -19.57
C GLN A 106 -4.76 51.98 -18.45
N VAL A 107 -4.24 53.13 -18.02
CA VAL A 107 -3.22 53.21 -16.95
C VAL A 107 -3.81 53.05 -15.55
N ALA A 108 -5.12 53.32 -15.40
CA ALA A 108 -5.84 53.05 -14.16
C ALA A 108 -6.31 51.59 -14.17
N GLN A 109 -5.64 50.72 -13.41
CA GLN A 109 -6.09 49.33 -13.17
C GLN A 109 -7.55 49.21 -12.72
N GLU A 110 -8.13 50.30 -12.23
CA GLU A 110 -9.55 50.41 -11.87
C GLU A 110 -10.50 50.25 -13.06
N THR A 111 -10.06 50.52 -14.29
CA THR A 111 -10.88 50.41 -15.52
C THR A 111 -10.74 49.04 -16.19
N ASP A 112 -9.54 48.45 -16.16
CA ASP A 112 -9.27 47.10 -16.68
C ASP A 112 -9.51 46.03 -15.62
N TRP A 113 -10.80 45.75 -15.40
CA TRP A 113 -11.28 44.71 -14.48
C TRP A 113 -10.76 43.30 -14.81
N SER A 114 -10.29 43.07 -16.05
CA SER A 114 -9.99 41.73 -16.57
C SER A 114 -8.57 41.24 -16.23
N PHE A 115 -7.63 42.16 -16.00
CA PHE A 115 -6.21 41.87 -15.78
C PHE A 115 -5.95 40.98 -14.56
N GLY A 116 -6.59 41.28 -13.42
CA GLY A 116 -6.46 40.45 -12.21
C GLY A 116 -7.16 39.09 -12.36
N VAL A 117 -8.29 39.06 -13.07
CA VAL A 117 -9.17 37.90 -13.20
C VAL A 117 -8.52 36.78 -14.04
N ILE A 118 -7.86 37.13 -15.14
CA ILE A 118 -7.24 36.13 -16.04
C ILE A 118 -6.15 35.32 -15.32
N GLY A 119 -5.39 35.94 -14.42
CA GLY A 119 -4.37 35.24 -13.64
C GLY A 119 -4.97 34.21 -12.69
N TRP A 120 -6.08 34.53 -12.03
CA TRP A 120 -6.78 33.58 -11.15
C TRP A 120 -7.39 32.40 -11.90
N LEU A 121 -8.02 32.66 -13.05
CA LEU A 121 -8.56 31.61 -13.91
C LEU A 121 -7.45 30.75 -14.51
N GLY A 122 -6.33 31.37 -14.89
CA GLY A 122 -5.11 30.68 -15.29
C GLY A 122 -4.60 29.72 -14.21
N MET A 123 -4.54 30.18 -12.96
CA MET A 123 -4.19 29.32 -11.83
C MET A 123 -5.19 28.20 -11.60
N LEU A 124 -6.50 28.49 -11.70
CA LEU A 124 -7.55 27.48 -11.50
C LEU A 124 -7.43 26.34 -12.51
N LEU A 125 -7.04 26.67 -13.74
CA LEU A 125 -6.92 25.71 -14.82
C LEU A 125 -5.56 25.00 -14.83
N LEU A 126 -4.43 25.68 -14.57
CA LEU A 126 -3.08 25.14 -14.81
C LEU A 126 -2.31 24.71 -13.55
N LEU A 127 -2.59 25.30 -12.38
CA LEU A 127 -1.73 25.15 -11.19
C LEU A 127 -1.65 23.69 -10.70
N ASP A 128 -2.70 22.91 -10.94
CA ASP A 128 -2.72 21.47 -10.63
C ASP A 128 -1.87 20.60 -11.54
N ARG A 129 -1.62 21.06 -12.77
CA ARG A 129 -0.95 20.26 -13.80
C ARG A 129 0.51 20.62 -13.88
N THR A 130 0.81 21.91 -13.94
CA THR A 130 2.16 22.43 -14.11
C THR A 130 2.26 23.81 -13.48
N VAL A 131 3.05 23.94 -12.41
CA VAL A 131 3.40 25.25 -11.84
C VAL A 131 4.06 26.12 -12.91
N LEU A 132 4.94 25.52 -13.73
CA LEU A 132 5.59 26.22 -14.84
C LEU A 132 4.58 26.79 -15.84
N GLY A 133 3.55 26.03 -16.23
CA GLY A 133 2.53 26.52 -17.16
C GLY A 133 1.72 27.69 -16.60
N ALA A 134 1.39 27.66 -15.30
CA ALA A 134 0.74 28.79 -14.65
C ALA A 134 1.64 30.04 -14.62
N VAL A 135 2.93 29.86 -14.30
CA VAL A 135 3.93 30.95 -14.32
C VAL A 135 4.09 31.52 -15.73
N LEU A 136 4.23 30.67 -16.75
CA LEU A 136 4.36 31.11 -18.14
C LEU A 136 3.14 31.89 -18.63
N LEU A 137 1.94 31.46 -18.26
CA LEU A 137 0.71 32.17 -18.59
C LEU A 137 0.68 33.56 -17.92
N LEU A 138 1.00 33.65 -16.64
CA LEU A 138 1.04 34.92 -15.90
C LEU A 138 2.08 35.87 -16.48
N SER A 139 3.28 35.36 -16.77
CA SER A 139 4.33 36.13 -17.45
C SER A 139 3.85 36.60 -18.82
N GLY A 140 3.20 35.74 -19.61
CA GLY A 140 2.67 36.08 -20.92
C GLY A 140 1.61 37.19 -20.87
N VAL A 141 0.67 37.11 -19.92
CA VAL A 141 -0.35 38.16 -19.70
C VAL A 141 0.31 39.50 -19.36
N ASN A 142 1.33 39.51 -18.51
CA ASN A 142 2.03 40.72 -18.11
C ASN A 142 2.89 41.32 -19.23
N VAL A 143 3.59 40.48 -19.99
CA VAL A 143 4.37 40.90 -21.17
C VAL A 143 3.44 41.47 -22.24
N PHE A 144 2.28 40.84 -22.47
CA PHE A 144 1.28 41.34 -23.40
C PHE A 144 0.76 42.71 -22.95
N ALA A 145 0.30 42.84 -21.70
CA ALA A 145 -0.24 44.09 -21.17
C ALA A 145 0.79 45.23 -21.23
N ALA A 146 2.04 44.97 -20.80
CA ALA A 146 3.11 45.96 -20.88
C ALA A 146 3.45 46.34 -22.34
N GLY A 147 3.57 45.35 -23.24
CA GLY A 147 3.84 45.60 -24.66
C GLY A 147 2.73 46.39 -25.33
N TYR A 148 1.48 46.13 -24.97
CA TYR A 148 0.32 46.85 -25.46
C TYR A 148 0.30 48.31 -24.95
N LEU A 149 0.59 48.55 -23.66
CA LEU A 149 0.75 49.90 -23.08
C LEU A 149 1.88 50.70 -23.76
N ILE A 150 3.00 50.06 -24.08
CA ILE A 150 4.11 50.68 -24.83
C ILE A 150 3.62 51.07 -26.24
N ALA A 151 2.87 50.20 -26.91
CA ALA A 151 2.41 50.44 -28.27
C ALA A 151 1.44 51.63 -28.38
N ILE A 152 0.65 51.90 -27.33
CA ILE A 152 -0.27 53.05 -27.26
C ILE A 152 0.37 54.30 -26.63
N GLY A 153 1.63 54.23 -26.19
CA GLY A 153 2.38 55.38 -25.65
C GLY A 153 2.04 55.75 -24.21
N GLU A 154 1.47 54.84 -23.43
CA GLU A 154 1.01 55.08 -22.05
C GLU A 154 2.07 54.74 -20.98
N ASP A 155 1.86 55.25 -19.75
CA ASP A 155 2.82 55.09 -18.65
C ASP A 155 2.86 53.65 -18.07
N VAL A 156 3.87 52.90 -18.50
CA VAL A 156 4.15 51.53 -18.05
C VAL A 156 4.53 51.46 -16.57
N LEU A 157 5.08 52.53 -15.98
CA LEU A 157 5.55 52.51 -14.59
C LEU A 157 4.39 52.35 -13.60
N ARG A 158 3.29 53.07 -13.84
CA ARG A 158 2.05 52.94 -13.05
C ARG A 158 1.44 51.55 -13.17
N PHE A 159 1.41 51.00 -14.38
CA PHE A 159 1.00 49.61 -14.60
C PHE A 159 1.89 48.62 -13.85
N ALA A 160 3.21 48.82 -13.88
CA ALA A 160 4.17 47.94 -13.24
C ALA A 160 3.95 47.83 -11.72
N VAL A 161 3.67 48.94 -11.03
CA VAL A 161 3.38 48.93 -9.58
C VAL A 161 2.19 48.03 -9.26
N GLY A 162 1.10 48.19 -10.00
CA GLY A 162 -0.10 47.39 -9.79
C GLY A 162 0.06 45.93 -10.24
N ALA A 163 0.79 45.69 -11.34
CA ALA A 163 1.13 44.36 -11.82
C ALA A 163 1.96 43.60 -10.79
N ILE A 164 2.91 44.26 -10.11
CA ILE A 164 3.71 43.68 -9.03
C ILE A 164 2.82 43.23 -7.86
N LEU A 165 1.82 44.03 -7.46
CA LEU A 165 0.90 43.66 -6.39
C LEU A 165 0.07 42.42 -6.75
N VAL A 166 -0.52 42.41 -7.95
CA VAL A 166 -1.33 41.29 -8.45
C VAL A 166 -0.49 40.03 -8.60
N LEU A 167 0.66 40.14 -9.27
CA LEU A 167 1.59 39.03 -9.45
C LEU A 167 2.16 38.52 -8.13
N GLY A 168 2.51 39.41 -7.21
CA GLY A 168 3.06 39.04 -5.90
C GLY A 168 2.07 38.20 -5.10
N PHE A 169 0.79 38.62 -5.06
CA PHE A 169 -0.25 37.87 -4.38
C PHE A 169 -0.55 36.52 -5.05
N GLN A 170 -0.59 36.50 -6.38
CA GLN A 170 -0.73 35.28 -7.18
C GLN A 170 0.43 34.30 -6.92
N LEU A 171 1.67 34.75 -6.98
CA LEU A 171 2.86 33.93 -6.74
C LEU A 171 2.90 33.41 -5.28
N ALA A 172 2.54 34.25 -4.31
CA ALA A 172 2.45 33.83 -2.91
C ALA A 172 1.41 32.72 -2.73
N PHE A 173 0.25 32.85 -3.36
CA PHE A 173 -0.79 31.81 -3.36
C PHE A 173 -0.30 30.52 -4.01
N ALA A 174 0.35 30.59 -5.18
CA ALA A 174 0.91 29.43 -5.86
C ALA A 174 2.03 28.76 -5.04
N ALA A 175 2.87 29.54 -4.37
CA ALA A 175 3.91 29.03 -3.48
C ALA A 175 3.31 28.32 -2.25
N ALA A 176 2.34 28.93 -1.59
CA ALA A 176 1.61 28.33 -0.47
C ALA A 176 0.92 27.02 -0.88
N ALA A 177 0.34 26.96 -2.08
CA ALA A 177 -0.21 25.75 -2.66
C ALA A 177 0.85 24.66 -2.83
N GLY A 178 2.01 25.03 -3.37
CA GLY A 178 3.12 24.12 -3.62
C GLY A 178 3.72 23.56 -2.33
N THR A 179 3.92 24.41 -1.31
CA THR A 179 4.44 23.97 0.00
C THR A 179 3.44 23.07 0.71
N LEU A 180 2.16 23.40 0.70
CA LEU A 180 1.12 22.57 1.30
C LEU A 180 1.03 21.17 0.65
N ARG A 181 1.15 21.09 -0.68
CA ARG A 181 1.23 19.79 -1.40
C ARG A 181 2.46 19.00 -0.98
N ARG A 182 3.62 19.64 -0.82
CA ARG A 182 4.84 18.99 -0.34
C ARG A 182 4.68 18.47 1.09
N PHE A 183 4.14 19.27 2.00
CA PHE A 183 3.87 18.84 3.36
C PHE A 183 2.89 17.67 3.42
N ALA A 184 1.84 17.68 2.60
CA ALA A 184 0.90 16.57 2.54
C ALA A 184 1.56 15.29 2.01
N ALA A 185 2.41 15.39 0.98
CA ALA A 185 3.18 14.27 0.48
C ALA A 185 4.11 13.71 1.57
N SER A 186 4.85 14.57 2.28
CA SER A 186 5.75 14.18 3.37
C SER A 186 5.02 13.60 4.60
N ALA A 187 3.85 14.15 4.95
CA ALA A 187 3.02 13.61 6.03
C ALA A 187 2.51 12.21 5.67
N SER A 188 2.11 12.00 4.40
CA SER A 188 1.67 10.68 3.95
C SER A 188 2.77 9.62 4.00
N THR A 189 4.03 9.98 3.69
CA THR A 189 5.16 9.07 3.82
C THR A 189 5.47 8.78 5.29
N ALA A 190 5.44 9.80 6.16
CA ALA A 190 5.71 9.63 7.59
C ALA A 190 4.66 8.72 8.28
N VAL A 191 3.38 8.85 7.92
CA VAL A 191 2.32 7.98 8.45
C VAL A 191 2.53 6.52 8.04
N ARG A 192 3.02 6.26 6.82
CA ARG A 192 3.34 4.90 6.35
C ARG A 192 4.50 4.28 7.09
N ASP A 193 5.57 5.04 7.28
CA ASP A 193 6.74 4.55 8.02
C ASP A 193 6.35 4.22 9.46
N ALA A 194 5.53 5.08 10.09
CA ALA A 194 4.96 4.82 11.41
C ALA A 194 4.07 3.56 11.42
N GLN A 195 3.24 3.35 10.41
CA GLN A 195 2.39 2.16 10.34
C GLN A 195 3.19 0.87 10.11
N ARG A 196 4.21 0.90 9.23
CA ARG A 196 5.13 -0.22 9.02
C ARG A 196 5.87 -0.59 10.30
N LEU A 197 6.36 0.41 11.03
CA LEU A 197 6.99 0.22 12.34
C LEU A 197 6.03 -0.41 13.35
N ARG A 198 4.78 0.05 13.43
CA ARG A 198 3.76 -0.54 14.31
C ARG A 198 3.45 -1.99 13.96
N THR A 199 3.34 -2.32 12.68
CA THR A 199 3.13 -3.71 12.24
C THR A 199 4.33 -4.59 12.59
N ALA A 200 5.55 -4.10 12.34
CA ALA A 200 6.77 -4.83 12.70
C ALA A 200 6.88 -5.07 14.22
N GLN A 201 6.55 -4.05 15.03
CA GLN A 201 6.49 -4.17 16.50
C GLN A 201 5.46 -5.20 16.93
N ALA A 202 4.23 -5.15 16.40
CA ALA A 202 3.19 -6.11 16.74
C ALA A 202 3.58 -7.56 16.39
N VAL A 203 4.27 -7.77 15.25
CA VAL A 203 4.80 -9.10 14.88
C VAL A 203 5.90 -9.54 15.83
N ALA A 204 6.84 -8.67 16.18
CA ALA A 204 7.91 -8.98 17.12
C ALA A 204 7.37 -9.34 18.52
N ASP A 205 6.40 -8.57 19.02
CA ASP A 205 5.73 -8.81 20.30
C ASP A 205 5.00 -10.16 20.29
N GLN A 206 4.32 -10.49 19.19
CA GLN A 206 3.63 -11.77 19.04
C GLN A 206 4.62 -12.95 19.01
N VAL A 207 5.74 -12.82 18.28
CA VAL A 207 6.80 -13.84 18.24
C VAL A 207 7.41 -14.04 19.63
N GLN A 208 7.64 -12.97 20.38
CA GLN A 208 8.18 -13.05 21.73
C GLN A 208 7.18 -13.70 22.70
N SER A 209 5.90 -13.38 22.59
CA SER A 209 4.81 -14.03 23.34
C SER A 209 4.76 -15.53 23.09
N ASP A 210 4.80 -15.94 21.81
CA ASP A 210 4.76 -17.36 21.43
C ASP A 210 5.99 -18.12 21.97
N ARG A 211 7.18 -17.54 21.86
CA ARG A 211 8.40 -18.09 22.47
C ARG A 211 8.23 -18.30 23.98
N ARG A 212 7.69 -17.30 24.69
CA ARG A 212 7.48 -17.38 26.14
C ARG A 212 6.48 -18.48 26.51
N ALA A 213 5.35 -18.57 25.80
CA ALA A 213 4.36 -19.61 26.03
C ALA A 213 4.94 -21.01 25.82
N ARG A 214 5.76 -21.19 24.77
CA ARG A 214 6.44 -22.46 24.47
C ARG A 214 7.41 -22.87 25.60
N TYR A 215 8.20 -21.92 26.12
CA TYR A 215 9.10 -22.19 27.26
C TYR A 215 8.34 -22.49 28.56
N THR A 216 7.21 -21.82 28.82
CA THR A 216 6.40 -22.09 30.00
C THR A 216 5.78 -23.50 29.95
N GLY A 217 5.22 -23.90 28.81
CA GLY A 217 4.66 -25.25 28.67
C GLY A 217 5.70 -26.35 28.89
N LEU A 218 6.95 -26.11 28.45
CA LEU A 218 8.06 -27.02 28.68
C LEU A 218 8.49 -27.10 30.16
N ALA A 219 8.46 -25.97 30.86
CA ALA A 219 8.73 -25.94 32.30
C ALA A 219 7.68 -26.73 33.09
N GLU A 220 6.41 -26.66 32.66
CA GLU A 220 5.31 -27.38 33.31
C GLU A 220 5.36 -28.90 33.08
N THR A 221 5.78 -29.36 31.90
CA THR A 221 5.78 -30.80 31.58
C THR A 221 7.09 -31.50 31.95
N THR A 222 8.24 -30.87 31.69
CA THR A 222 9.53 -31.56 31.78
C THR A 222 10.18 -31.44 33.18
N VAL A 223 9.99 -30.33 33.89
CA VAL A 223 10.58 -30.13 35.23
C VAL A 223 10.06 -31.16 36.25
N PRO A 224 8.76 -31.51 36.29
CA PRO A 224 8.28 -32.56 37.18
C PRO A 224 8.91 -33.92 36.89
N LEU A 225 9.04 -34.29 35.62
CA LEU A 225 9.65 -35.58 35.22
C LEU A 225 11.13 -35.65 35.61
N LEU A 226 11.88 -34.57 35.45
CA LEU A 226 13.28 -34.49 35.90
C LEU A 226 13.38 -34.56 37.43
N THR A 227 12.42 -33.98 38.15
CA THR A 227 12.35 -34.03 39.62
C THR A 227 12.02 -35.44 40.11
N ASP A 228 11.10 -36.13 39.46
CA ASP A 228 10.72 -37.51 39.78
C ASP A 228 11.86 -38.51 39.49
N LEU A 229 12.63 -38.25 38.43
CA LEU A 229 13.85 -39.00 38.11
C LEU A 229 14.95 -38.75 39.15
N ALA A 230 15.19 -37.49 39.52
CA ALA A 230 16.22 -37.11 40.49
C ALA A 230 15.91 -37.61 41.92
N THR A 231 14.63 -37.73 42.28
CA THR A 231 14.20 -38.20 43.60
C THR A 231 14.02 -39.73 43.68
N GLY A 232 14.26 -40.46 42.59
CA GLY A 232 14.18 -41.92 42.56
C GLY A 232 12.76 -42.47 42.77
N ARG A 233 11.73 -41.64 42.57
CA ARG A 233 10.31 -42.00 42.76
C ARG A 233 9.69 -42.67 41.55
N THR A 234 10.49 -42.90 40.51
CA THR A 234 10.06 -43.37 39.20
C THR A 234 10.46 -44.84 39.01
N ASP A 235 9.51 -45.68 38.63
CA ASP A 235 9.79 -47.05 38.22
C ASP A 235 10.09 -47.09 36.70
N LEU A 236 11.36 -47.29 36.36
CA LEU A 236 11.84 -47.36 34.97
C LEU A 236 11.63 -48.74 34.33
N THR A 237 11.13 -49.72 35.10
CA THR A 237 10.75 -51.03 34.57
C THR A 237 9.37 -51.01 33.89
N ASP A 238 8.54 -50.00 34.18
CA ASP A 238 7.26 -49.76 33.53
C ASP A 238 7.42 -49.10 32.14
N GLU A 239 6.82 -49.74 31.13
CA GLU A 239 6.89 -49.33 29.72
C GLU A 239 6.18 -47.98 29.48
N ARG A 240 5.08 -47.71 30.19
CA ARG A 240 4.34 -46.44 30.05
C ARG A 240 5.13 -45.26 30.59
N THR A 241 5.83 -45.48 31.70
CA THR A 241 6.72 -44.49 32.28
C THR A 241 7.86 -44.20 31.32
N ARG A 242 8.53 -45.23 30.77
CA ARG A 242 9.61 -45.06 29.77
C ARG A 242 9.14 -44.29 28.52
N ALA A 243 7.94 -44.58 28.02
CA ALA A 243 7.35 -43.88 26.88
C ALA A 243 7.15 -42.37 27.16
N ARG A 244 6.65 -41.99 28.35
CA ARG A 244 6.49 -40.58 28.73
C ARG A 244 7.81 -39.83 28.78
N TYR A 245 8.87 -40.44 29.32
CA TYR A 245 10.21 -39.85 29.33
C TYR A 245 10.80 -39.73 27.91
N ALA A 246 10.56 -40.72 27.05
CA ALA A 246 11.02 -40.70 25.67
C ALA A 246 10.35 -39.57 24.85
N VAL A 247 9.04 -39.35 25.04
CA VAL A 247 8.29 -38.25 24.41
C VAL A 247 8.88 -36.89 24.81
N GLU A 248 9.07 -36.65 26.11
CA GLU A 248 9.59 -35.35 26.58
C GLU A 248 11.06 -35.14 26.22
N ALA A 249 11.87 -36.20 26.15
CA ALA A 249 13.23 -36.13 25.63
C ALA A 249 13.27 -35.82 24.11
N ALA A 250 12.35 -36.39 23.32
CA ALA A 250 12.21 -36.08 21.90
C ALA A 250 11.79 -34.62 21.68
N ARG A 251 10.82 -34.14 22.46
CA ARG A 251 10.36 -32.75 22.47
C ARG A 251 11.48 -31.76 22.84
N MET A 252 12.29 -32.08 23.85
CA MET A 252 13.46 -31.27 24.23
C MET A 252 14.52 -31.19 23.15
N ARG A 253 14.88 -32.33 22.54
CA ARG A 253 15.85 -32.35 21.43
C ARG A 253 15.35 -31.53 20.24
N ARG A 254 14.06 -31.65 19.90
CA ARG A 254 13.43 -30.85 18.84
C ARG A 254 13.51 -29.35 19.14
N LEU A 255 13.22 -28.94 20.37
CA LEU A 255 13.31 -27.53 20.77
C LEU A 255 14.73 -26.98 20.69
N PHE A 256 15.75 -27.75 21.12
CA PHE A 256 17.14 -27.30 21.05
C PHE A 256 17.69 -27.30 19.62
N ALA A 257 17.19 -28.20 18.76
CA ALA A 257 17.52 -28.22 17.34
C ALA A 257 16.84 -27.08 16.55
N GLU A 258 15.83 -26.40 17.11
CA GLU A 258 15.05 -25.34 16.45
C GLU A 258 15.78 -23.99 16.34
N THR A 259 17.11 -24.00 16.34
CA THR A 259 17.90 -22.79 16.11
C THR A 259 18.13 -22.66 14.60
N ASP A 260 17.43 -21.71 13.98
CA ASP A 260 17.78 -21.07 12.69
C ASP A 260 17.07 -21.53 11.38
N GLU A 261 15.95 -22.27 11.43
CA GLU A 261 15.21 -22.60 10.20
C GLU A 261 14.16 -21.54 9.80
N VAL A 262 14.27 -21.04 8.56
CA VAL A 262 13.23 -20.35 7.81
C VAL A 262 11.94 -21.20 7.86
N PRO A 263 10.74 -20.62 8.04
CA PRO A 263 9.51 -21.40 8.12
C PRO A 263 9.22 -22.07 6.76
N ASP A 264 9.61 -23.34 6.63
CA ASP A 264 9.16 -24.21 5.57
C ASP A 264 7.71 -24.66 5.86
N PRO A 265 6.75 -24.35 4.97
CA PRO A 265 5.36 -24.77 5.12
C PRO A 265 5.16 -26.28 5.28
N LEU A 266 5.98 -27.11 4.61
CA LEU A 266 5.88 -28.57 4.71
C LEU A 266 6.29 -29.06 6.09
N VAL A 267 7.45 -28.61 6.57
CA VAL A 267 7.95 -28.93 7.92
C VAL A 267 6.99 -28.39 8.99
N HIS A 268 6.41 -27.22 8.79
CA HIS A 268 5.43 -26.65 9.73
C HIS A 268 4.16 -27.50 9.85
N GLU A 269 3.59 -27.95 8.73
CA GLU A 269 2.43 -28.84 8.73
C GLU A 269 2.77 -30.21 9.34
N LEU A 270 3.96 -30.76 9.04
CA LEU A 270 4.45 -32.01 9.64
C LEU A 270 4.64 -31.91 11.16
N LYS A 271 5.18 -30.79 11.67
CA LYS A 271 5.32 -30.54 13.11
C LYS A 271 3.95 -30.61 13.80
N ALA A 272 2.90 -30.05 13.20
CA ALA A 272 1.55 -30.12 13.75
C ALA A 272 1.03 -31.58 13.82
N CYS A 273 1.31 -32.39 12.81
CA CYS A 273 1.00 -33.82 12.79
C CYS A 273 1.75 -34.59 13.89
N VAL A 274 3.05 -34.32 14.05
CA VAL A 274 3.89 -34.92 15.09
C VAL A 274 3.40 -34.56 16.48
N ASP A 275 3.03 -33.29 16.72
CA ASP A 275 2.51 -32.84 18.02
C ASP A 275 1.21 -33.60 18.41
N VAL A 276 0.39 -34.00 17.43
CA VAL A 276 -0.80 -34.85 17.68
C VAL A 276 -0.39 -36.26 18.08
N ALA A 277 0.60 -36.86 17.40
CA ALA A 277 1.09 -38.20 17.72
C ALA A 277 1.74 -38.25 19.12
N GLU A 278 2.51 -37.22 19.50
CA GLU A 278 3.11 -37.12 20.84
C GLU A 278 2.07 -37.01 21.96
N ARG A 279 0.97 -36.29 21.72
CA ARG A 279 -0.16 -36.24 22.67
C ARG A 279 -0.81 -37.61 22.89
N ASN A 280 -0.69 -38.52 21.93
CA ASN A 280 -1.16 -39.90 22.04
C ASN A 280 -0.11 -40.86 22.63
N GLY A 281 1.06 -40.36 23.05
CA GLY A 281 2.09 -41.13 23.74
C GLY A 281 3.18 -41.74 22.86
N VAL A 282 3.27 -41.35 21.58
CA VAL A 282 4.31 -41.80 20.64
C VAL A 282 5.49 -40.82 20.65
N ALA A 283 6.69 -41.28 20.94
CA ALA A 283 7.90 -40.45 20.87
C ALA A 283 8.37 -40.33 19.41
N VAL A 284 8.30 -39.14 18.82
CA VAL A 284 8.66 -38.94 17.41
C VAL A 284 9.97 -38.17 17.27
N HIS A 285 10.93 -38.76 16.57
CA HIS A 285 12.16 -38.10 16.15
C HIS A 285 12.00 -37.56 14.74
N MET A 286 12.05 -36.24 14.57
CA MET A 286 11.90 -35.60 13.27
C MET A 286 13.22 -34.94 12.86
N ASP A 287 13.72 -35.29 11.67
CA ASP A 287 14.93 -34.70 11.08
C ASP A 287 14.65 -34.14 9.69
N THR A 288 15.29 -33.02 9.34
CA THR A 288 15.25 -32.41 8.00
C THR A 288 16.64 -32.41 7.42
N TRP A 289 16.80 -32.86 6.17
CA TRP A 289 18.09 -32.95 5.49
C TRP A 289 17.99 -32.44 4.06
N GLY A 290 18.94 -31.60 3.65
CA GLY A 290 19.03 -31.09 2.28
C GLY A 290 18.02 -29.99 1.96
N GLU A 291 18.21 -29.34 0.81
CA GLU A 291 17.34 -28.28 0.32
C GLU A 291 16.33 -28.87 -0.69
N HIS A 292 15.07 -28.46 -0.62
CA HIS A 292 14.00 -28.96 -1.48
C HIS A 292 13.11 -27.83 -2.02
N PRO A 293 12.44 -28.07 -3.15
CA PRO A 293 11.43 -27.14 -3.66
C PRO A 293 10.25 -27.05 -2.70
N VAL A 294 9.61 -25.88 -2.64
CA VAL A 294 8.40 -25.67 -1.82
C VAL A 294 7.20 -26.28 -2.54
N PRO A 295 6.58 -27.37 -2.04
CA PRO A 295 5.48 -28.02 -2.74
C PRO A 295 4.19 -27.18 -2.65
N PRO A 296 3.35 -27.18 -3.70
CA PRO A 296 1.99 -26.64 -3.64
C PRO A 296 1.16 -27.27 -2.51
N VAL A 297 0.13 -26.57 -2.03
CA VAL A 297 -0.68 -26.98 -0.87
C VAL A 297 -1.26 -28.39 -1.04
N GLU A 298 -1.72 -28.69 -2.25
CA GLU A 298 -2.32 -29.95 -2.65
C GLU A 298 -1.31 -31.09 -2.54
N ILE A 299 -0.07 -30.85 -2.98
CA ILE A 299 1.02 -31.83 -2.92
C ILE A 299 1.49 -32.04 -1.48
N ARG A 300 1.58 -30.97 -0.66
CA ARG A 300 1.94 -31.11 0.76
C ARG A 300 0.97 -32.02 1.50
N ARG A 301 -0.33 -31.89 1.26
CA ARG A 301 -1.34 -32.78 1.85
C ARG A 301 -1.12 -34.23 1.46
N THR A 302 -0.89 -34.49 0.18
CA THR A 302 -0.64 -35.84 -0.34
C THR A 302 0.67 -36.44 0.19
N LEU A 303 1.71 -35.61 0.42
CA LEU A 303 2.97 -36.05 1.05
C LEU A 303 2.80 -36.37 2.56
N ILE A 304 1.98 -35.58 3.26
CA ILE A 304 1.77 -35.72 4.71
C ILE A 304 0.80 -36.87 5.03
N GLU A 305 -0.18 -37.13 4.16
CA GLU A 305 -1.24 -38.09 4.41
C GLU A 305 -0.73 -39.52 4.77
N PRO A 306 0.23 -40.11 4.04
CA PRO A 306 0.79 -41.42 4.38
C PRO A 306 1.48 -41.43 5.76
N VAL A 307 2.18 -40.35 6.11
CA VAL A 307 2.83 -40.18 7.40
C VAL A 307 1.79 -40.10 8.52
N MET A 308 0.74 -39.31 8.32
CA MET A 308 -0.37 -39.17 9.27
C MET A 308 -1.08 -40.49 9.52
N ARG A 309 -1.41 -41.26 8.47
CA ARG A 309 -2.04 -42.57 8.63
C ARG A 309 -1.14 -43.54 9.38
N THR A 310 0.15 -43.54 9.05
CA THR A 310 1.12 -44.40 9.74
C THR A 310 1.19 -44.04 11.22
N LEU A 311 1.38 -42.75 11.55
CA LEU A 311 1.44 -42.27 12.94
C LEU A 311 0.15 -42.54 13.73
N ALA A 312 -1.02 -42.59 13.08
CA ALA A 312 -2.29 -42.86 13.73
C ALA A 312 -2.50 -44.34 14.10
N VAL A 313 -1.86 -45.28 13.40
CA VAL A 313 -2.05 -46.74 13.56
C VAL A 313 -0.85 -47.40 14.27
N ILE A 314 0.18 -46.63 14.61
CA ILE A 314 1.35 -47.10 15.34
C ILE A 314 0.95 -47.82 16.62
N SER A 315 1.48 -49.04 16.79
CA SER A 315 1.35 -49.83 18.02
C SER A 315 2.58 -49.71 18.93
N GLY A 316 3.71 -49.23 18.39
CA GLY A 316 4.95 -49.00 19.13
C GLY A 316 4.95 -47.68 19.91
N THR A 317 6.02 -47.47 20.70
CA THR A 317 6.21 -46.25 21.51
C THR A 317 7.09 -45.21 20.81
N THR A 318 7.69 -45.53 19.66
CA THR A 318 8.63 -44.65 18.95
C THR A 318 8.39 -44.60 17.44
N ALA A 319 8.67 -43.44 16.85
CA ALA A 319 8.66 -43.23 15.40
C ALA A 319 9.79 -42.28 14.99
N ARG A 320 10.33 -42.47 13.79
CA ARG A 320 11.26 -41.53 13.15
C ARG A 320 10.64 -40.99 11.88
N VAL A 321 10.57 -39.68 11.76
CA VAL A 321 10.10 -38.97 10.57
C VAL A 321 11.29 -38.22 9.97
N THR A 322 11.50 -38.32 8.67
CA THR A 322 12.59 -37.63 7.99
C THR A 322 12.10 -36.94 6.74
N VAL A 323 12.41 -35.65 6.63
CA VAL A 323 12.20 -34.86 5.41
C VAL A 323 13.55 -34.77 4.71
N LEU A 324 13.65 -35.37 3.53
CA LEU A 324 14.85 -35.36 2.71
C LEU A 324 14.60 -34.53 1.45
N GLY A 325 15.37 -33.47 1.27
CA GLY A 325 15.46 -32.70 0.05
C GLY A 325 16.59 -33.17 -0.84
N SER A 326 16.28 -33.46 -2.10
CA SER A 326 17.27 -33.80 -3.13
C SER A 326 17.15 -32.89 -4.35
N GLY A 327 17.30 -31.57 -4.15
CA GLY A 327 17.38 -30.58 -5.24
C GLY A 327 16.06 -30.36 -5.98
N ASN A 328 15.58 -31.33 -6.75
CA ASN A 328 14.30 -31.29 -7.48
C ASN A 328 13.23 -32.23 -6.89
N ALA A 329 13.52 -32.88 -5.76
CA ALA A 329 12.59 -33.77 -5.10
C ALA A 329 12.53 -33.50 -3.60
N VAL A 330 11.38 -33.82 -3.02
CA VAL A 330 11.19 -33.91 -1.57
C VAL A 330 10.65 -35.29 -1.25
N THR A 331 11.28 -35.95 -0.28
CA THR A 331 10.83 -37.23 0.25
C THR A 331 10.52 -37.06 1.72
N VAL A 332 9.31 -37.44 2.13
CA VAL A 332 8.94 -37.56 3.53
C VAL A 332 8.87 -39.03 3.86
N SER A 333 9.66 -39.49 4.82
CA SER A 333 9.65 -40.86 5.29
C SER A 333 9.25 -40.96 6.75
N VAL A 334 8.58 -42.05 7.11
CA VAL A 334 8.29 -42.43 8.49
C VAL A 334 8.72 -43.88 8.70
N VAL A 335 9.42 -44.12 9.80
CA VAL A 335 9.91 -45.43 10.24
C VAL A 335 9.41 -45.69 11.65
N THR A 336 8.80 -46.85 11.88
CA THR A 336 8.24 -47.21 13.19
C THR A 336 8.21 -48.72 13.41
N GLU A 337 8.18 -49.15 14.67
CA GLU A 337 8.00 -50.55 15.08
C GLU A 337 6.52 -50.96 14.99
N GLY A 338 6.22 -52.08 14.31
CA GLY A 338 4.87 -52.61 14.26
C GLY A 338 4.63 -53.66 13.18
N VAL A 339 3.46 -54.30 13.26
CA VAL A 339 2.93 -55.21 12.23
C VAL A 339 1.70 -54.55 11.65
N VAL A 340 1.69 -54.35 10.33
CA VAL A 340 0.57 -53.71 9.62
C VAL A 340 -0.65 -54.64 9.65
N ALA A 341 -1.79 -54.15 10.14
CA ALA A 341 -3.07 -54.87 10.08
C ALA A 341 -3.77 -54.74 8.71
N GLU A 342 -3.35 -53.78 7.88
CA GLU A 342 -3.94 -53.52 6.56
C GLU A 342 -2.89 -52.84 5.66
N GLU A 343 -2.45 -53.50 4.59
CA GLU A 343 -1.49 -52.95 3.61
C GLU A 343 -1.88 -51.50 3.27
N VAL A 344 -1.02 -50.53 3.62
CA VAL A 344 -1.14 -49.17 3.09
C VAL A 344 -0.86 -49.30 1.60
N THR A 345 -1.94 -49.47 0.83
CA THR A 345 -1.95 -49.74 -0.62
C THR A 345 -0.83 -48.98 -1.33
N ASP A 346 0.08 -49.71 -1.98
CA ASP A 346 1.05 -49.15 -2.92
C ASP A 346 0.26 -48.45 -4.04
N SER A 347 0.07 -47.15 -3.92
CA SER A 347 -0.54 -46.34 -4.99
C SER A 347 0.52 -46.06 -6.04
N THR A 348 0.88 -47.09 -6.82
CA THR A 348 1.63 -46.98 -8.07
C THR A 348 0.71 -46.62 -9.24
N ALA A 349 -0.31 -45.79 -9.00
CA ALA A 349 -1.08 -45.21 -10.10
C ALA A 349 -0.11 -44.35 -10.94
N ALA A 350 0.08 -44.71 -12.21
CA ALA A 350 1.08 -44.12 -13.10
C ALA A 350 0.96 -42.59 -13.32
N ASP A 351 -0.10 -41.96 -12.80
CA ASP A 351 -0.42 -40.52 -12.88
C ASP A 351 -0.51 -39.84 -11.50
N ALA A 352 -0.19 -40.52 -10.39
CA ALA A 352 -0.22 -39.90 -9.07
C ALA A 352 0.97 -38.93 -8.91
N PRO A 353 0.73 -37.67 -8.48
CA PRO A 353 1.81 -36.68 -8.36
C PRO A 353 2.80 -37.02 -7.23
N VAL A 354 2.46 -37.94 -6.32
CA VAL A 354 3.33 -38.40 -5.23
C VAL A 354 3.43 -39.91 -5.30
N THR A 355 4.65 -40.43 -5.31
CA THR A 355 4.91 -41.88 -5.22
C THR A 355 5.05 -42.26 -3.76
N VAL A 356 4.23 -43.20 -3.29
CA VAL A 356 4.30 -43.75 -1.94
C VAL A 356 4.82 -45.18 -2.02
N ARG A 357 5.84 -45.51 -1.24
CA ARG A 357 6.37 -46.88 -1.13
C ARG A 357 6.38 -47.31 0.33
N THR A 358 5.81 -48.47 0.60
CA THR A 358 5.81 -49.09 1.92
C THR A 358 6.73 -50.30 1.91
N THR A 359 7.70 -50.34 2.82
CA THR A 359 8.60 -51.49 3.01
C THR A 359 8.48 -51.98 4.44
N THR A 360 8.37 -53.29 4.63
CA THR A 360 8.34 -53.92 5.96
C THR A 360 9.51 -54.89 6.07
N THR A 361 10.41 -54.63 7.01
CA THR A 361 11.62 -55.44 7.22
C THR A 361 11.88 -55.55 8.72
N ASP A 362 12.15 -56.75 9.24
CA ASP A 362 12.55 -57.01 10.63
C ASP A 362 11.61 -56.41 11.71
N GLY A 363 10.30 -56.39 11.45
CA GLY A 363 9.30 -55.82 12.38
C GLY A 363 9.23 -54.29 12.37
N MET A 364 9.96 -53.64 11.46
CA MET A 364 9.91 -52.20 11.19
C MET A 364 9.08 -51.93 9.93
N ILE A 365 8.28 -50.88 10.00
CA ILE A 365 7.52 -50.34 8.88
C ILE A 365 8.20 -49.06 8.44
N TRP A 366 8.54 -48.97 7.15
CA TRP A 366 9.05 -47.77 6.50
C TRP A 366 8.08 -47.36 5.41
N VAL A 367 7.47 -46.19 5.55
CA VAL A 367 6.65 -45.53 4.51
C VAL A 367 7.42 -44.32 4.00
N GLU A 368 7.64 -44.22 2.70
CA GLU A 368 8.20 -43.04 2.04
C GLU A 368 7.18 -42.46 1.05
N ALA A 369 7.06 -41.13 1.04
CA ALA A 369 6.26 -40.39 0.08
C ALA A 369 7.17 -39.39 -0.63
N THR A 370 7.31 -39.51 -1.95
CA THR A 370 8.23 -38.69 -2.75
C THR A 370 7.49 -37.91 -3.83
N TRP A 371 7.86 -36.64 -3.98
CA TRP A 371 7.41 -35.75 -5.04
C TRP A 371 8.59 -35.16 -5.80
N TRP A 372 8.44 -34.99 -7.11
CA TRP A 372 9.40 -34.34 -8.00
C TRP A 372 8.76 -33.13 -8.69
N THR A 373 9.51 -32.04 -8.82
CA THR A 373 9.09 -30.82 -9.55
C THR A 373 9.20 -30.94 -11.05
#